data_AF-A0A9Q4C5J4-F1
#
_entry.id   AF-A0A9Q4C5J4-F1
#
_cell.length_a   1.000
_cell.length_b   1.000
_cell.length_c   1.000
_cell.angle_alpha   90.00
_cell.angle_beta   90.00
_cell.angle_gamma   90.00
#
_symmetry.space_group_name_H-M   'P 1'
#
loop_
_entity.id
_entity.type
_entity.pdbx_description
1 polymer ?
#
loop_
_entity_poly.entity_id
_entity_poly.type
_entity_poly.pdbx_seq_one_letter_code
_entity_poly.pdbx_strand_id
1 'polypeptide(L)'
;MDVEEGAREMLNGALVDIDTVPEERYEGRYDEATEVVGEGNDAEVLACVLTVEPDYFVTGDGDFHNKEVRHAVDVKGTSDTLAEL
;
A
#
# COMPACT_ATOMS: atom_id res chain seq x y z
N MET A 1 -24.38 -22.90 11.36
CA MET A 1 -23.21 -22.62 10.52
C MET A 1 -22.04 -22.50 11.45
N ASP A 2 -21.06 -23.36 11.27
CA ASP A 2 -19.81 -23.30 12.03
C ASP A 2 -19.12 -21.97 11.72
N VAL A 3 -18.82 -21.21 12.77
CA VAL A 3 -18.29 -19.85 12.68
C VAL A 3 -16.97 -19.83 11.89
N GLU A 4 -16.23 -20.93 11.94
CA GLU A 4 -14.98 -21.14 11.22
C GLU A 4 -15.18 -21.35 9.71
N GLU A 5 -16.28 -21.99 9.31
CA GLU A 5 -16.63 -22.21 7.90
C GLU A 5 -17.16 -20.92 7.26
N GLY A 6 -17.99 -20.15 7.99
CA GLY A 6 -18.41 -18.82 7.56
C GLY A 6 -17.25 -17.81 7.44
N ALA A 7 -16.29 -17.85 8.36
CA ALA A 7 -15.08 -17.02 8.29
C ALA A 7 -14.19 -17.38 7.08
N ARG A 8 -14.06 -18.68 6.76
CA ARG A 8 -13.31 -19.15 5.57
C ARG A 8 -14.01 -18.77 4.26
N GLU A 9 -15.34 -18.82 4.22
CA GLU A 9 -16.12 -18.43 3.04
C GLU A 9 -16.05 -16.91 2.79
N MET A 10 -16.06 -16.11 3.85
CA MET A 10 -15.83 -14.66 3.77
C MET A 10 -14.40 -14.32 3.30
N LEU A 11 -13.38 -15.07 3.76
CA LEU A 11 -12.00 -14.91 3.28
C LEU A 11 -11.83 -15.30 1.80
N ASN A 12 -12.54 -16.32 1.33
CA ASN A 12 -12.48 -16.75 -0.07
C ASN A 12 -13.12 -15.73 -1.03
N GLY A 13 -14.03 -14.88 -0.55
CA GLY A 13 -14.59 -13.75 -1.32
C GLY A 13 -13.78 -12.46 -1.17
N ALA A 14 -13.01 -12.32 -0.08
CA ALA A 14 -12.21 -11.16 0.22
C ALA A 14 -10.74 -11.33 -0.25
N LEU A 15 -10.52 -10.99 -1.52
CA LEU A 15 -9.40 -10.14 -1.94
C LEU A 15 -7.97 -10.66 -1.71
N VAL A 16 -7.51 -11.56 -2.56
CA VAL A 16 -6.06 -11.69 -2.83
C VAL A 16 -5.85 -11.83 -4.34
N ASP A 17 -5.85 -10.69 -5.04
CA ASP A 17 -5.24 -10.59 -6.37
C ASP A 17 -3.85 -9.98 -6.15
N ILE A 18 -2.82 -10.82 -6.11
CA ILE A 18 -1.44 -10.36 -5.94
C ILE A 18 -0.93 -10.00 -7.33
N ASP A 19 -0.87 -8.72 -7.64
CA ASP A 19 -0.13 -8.22 -8.78
C ASP A 19 1.31 -7.90 -8.37
N THR A 20 2.28 -8.37 -9.16
CA THR A 20 3.71 -8.08 -8.95
C THR A 20 4.11 -6.99 -9.93
N VAL A 21 4.47 -5.82 -9.41
CA VAL A 21 4.99 -4.71 -10.22
C VAL A 21 6.51 -4.88 -10.34
N PRO A 22 7.04 -5.19 -11.54
CA PRO A 22 8.47 -5.32 -11.72
C PRO A 22 9.17 -3.96 -11.69
N GLU A 23 10.42 -3.93 -11.24
CA GLU A 23 11.20 -2.71 -10.95
C GLU A 23 11.26 -1.75 -12.15
N GLU A 24 11.38 -2.27 -13.36
CA GLU A 24 11.46 -1.48 -14.59
C GLU A 24 10.22 -0.63 -14.84
N ARG A 25 9.10 -0.91 -14.16
CA ARG A 25 7.89 -0.09 -14.25
C ARG A 25 7.95 1.15 -13.36
N TYR A 26 8.63 1.08 -12.21
CA TYR A 26 8.65 2.16 -11.23
C TYR A 26 10.03 2.82 -11.05
N GLU A 27 11.10 2.29 -11.64
CA GLU A 27 12.45 2.85 -11.55
C GLU A 27 12.50 4.34 -11.94
N GLY A 28 11.69 4.77 -12.91
CA GLY A 28 11.60 6.16 -13.35
C GLY A 28 11.00 7.13 -12.31
N ARG A 29 10.44 6.60 -11.22
CA ARG A 29 9.90 7.35 -10.07
C ARG A 29 10.79 7.27 -8.83
N TYR A 30 11.89 6.50 -8.85
CA TYR A 30 12.72 6.27 -7.68
C TYR A 30 13.38 7.56 -7.15
N ASP A 31 13.89 8.41 -8.03
CA ASP A 31 14.50 9.69 -7.64
C ASP A 31 13.47 10.62 -6.96
N GLU A 32 12.26 10.71 -7.53
CA GLU A 32 11.15 11.48 -6.96
C GLU A 32 10.76 10.95 -5.56
N ALA A 33 10.68 9.63 -5.43
CA ALA A 33 10.37 8.99 -4.16
C ALA A 33 11.47 9.24 -3.10
N THR A 34 12.73 9.17 -3.51
CA THR A 34 13.89 9.40 -2.65
C THR A 34 13.89 10.81 -2.04
N GLU A 35 13.42 11.82 -2.78
CA GLU A 35 13.29 13.18 -2.25
C GLU A 35 12.28 13.29 -1.10
N VAL A 36 11.32 12.37 -1.01
CA VAL A 36 10.23 12.38 -0.03
C VAL A 36 10.52 11.49 1.19
N VAL A 37 10.99 10.26 0.96
CA VAL A 37 11.19 9.27 2.05
C VAL A 37 12.65 8.88 2.28
N GLY A 38 13.58 9.42 1.51
CA GLY A 38 15.00 9.03 1.55
C GLY A 38 15.29 7.78 0.72
N GLU A 39 16.57 7.42 0.61
CA GLU A 39 17.01 6.26 -0.17
C GLU A 39 16.66 4.93 0.50
N GLY A 40 16.50 3.89 -0.32
CA GLY A 40 16.34 2.52 0.13
C GLY A 40 14.94 1.97 -0.14
N ASN A 41 14.51 1.02 0.69
CA ASN A 41 13.27 0.27 0.45
C ASN A 41 12.04 1.17 0.41
N ASP A 42 12.00 2.21 1.24
CA ASP A 42 10.84 3.11 1.28
C ASP A 42 10.66 3.88 -0.02
N ALA A 43 11.77 4.27 -0.66
CA ALA A 43 11.73 4.88 -1.99
C ALA A 43 11.23 3.92 -3.05
N GLU A 44 11.63 2.64 -3.02
CA GLU A 44 11.11 1.63 -3.96
C GLU A 44 9.60 1.44 -3.80
N VAL A 45 9.13 1.34 -2.55
CA VAL A 45 7.70 1.19 -2.22
C VAL A 45 6.91 2.42 -2.68
N LEU A 46 7.39 3.63 -2.36
CA LEU A 46 6.71 4.86 -2.77
C LEU A 46 6.73 5.01 -4.30
N ALA A 47 7.84 4.74 -4.98
CA ALA A 47 7.93 4.78 -6.43
C ALA A 47 6.92 3.83 -7.09
N CYS A 48 6.77 2.63 -6.53
CA CYS A 48 5.76 1.67 -6.97
C CYS A 48 4.34 2.21 -6.76
N VAL A 49 4.03 2.75 -5.59
CA VAL A 49 2.72 3.36 -5.29
C VAL A 49 2.40 4.52 -6.24
N LEU A 50 3.36 5.41 -6.51
CA LEU A 50 3.21 6.51 -7.46
C LEU A 50 3.03 6.05 -8.91
N THR A 51 3.51 4.85 -9.24
CA THR A 51 3.38 4.25 -10.57
C THR A 51 2.04 3.54 -10.75
N VAL A 52 1.57 2.85 -9.72
CA VAL A 52 0.31 2.10 -9.73
C VAL A 52 -0.90 3.03 -9.54
N GLU A 53 -0.71 4.15 -8.85
CA GLU A 53 -1.76 5.13 -8.52
C GLU A 53 -2.99 4.48 -7.86
N PRO A 54 -2.82 3.74 -6.74
CA PRO A 54 -3.95 3.09 -6.09
C PRO A 54 -4.88 4.13 -5.45
N ASP A 55 -6.16 3.79 -5.29
CA ASP A 55 -7.12 4.64 -4.57
C ASP A 55 -6.71 4.87 -3.10
N TYR A 56 -6.11 3.85 -2.47
CA TYR A 56 -5.62 3.91 -1.10
C TYR A 56 -4.30 3.15 -0.96
N PHE A 57 -3.38 3.70 -0.16
CA PHE A 57 -2.18 3.02 0.29
C PHE A 57 -2.30 2.67 1.78
N VAL A 58 -2.52 1.40 2.09
CA VAL A 58 -2.64 0.92 3.46
C VAL A 58 -1.27 0.50 3.98
N THR A 59 -0.78 1.18 5.01
CA THR A 59 0.48 0.82 5.65
C THR A 59 0.43 1.09 7.15
N GLY A 60 1.26 0.36 7.90
CA GLY A 60 1.52 0.63 9.32
C GLY A 60 2.81 1.41 9.53
N ASP A 61 3.53 1.72 8.45
CA ASP A 61 4.83 2.38 8.50
C ASP A 61 4.68 3.90 8.67
N GLY A 62 5.34 4.42 9.71
CA GLY A 62 5.34 5.83 10.10
C GLY A 62 5.85 6.77 9.02
N ASP A 63 6.84 6.33 8.25
CA ASP A 63 7.58 7.20 7.32
C ASP A 63 6.73 7.63 6.12
N PHE A 64 5.69 6.85 5.80
CA PHE A 64 4.72 7.14 4.75
C PHE A 64 3.54 7.99 5.22
N HIS A 65 3.39 8.23 6.52
CA HIS A 65 2.31 9.08 7.03
C HIS A 65 2.63 10.58 6.98
N ASN A 66 3.74 10.95 6.34
CA ASN A 66 4.13 12.34 6.15
C ASN A 66 3.20 13.07 5.14
N LYS A 67 3.26 14.40 5.14
CA LYS A 67 2.34 15.24 4.35
C LYS A 67 2.56 15.13 2.84
N GLU A 68 3.78 14.89 2.41
CA GLU A 68 4.15 14.84 1.00
C GLU A 68 3.60 13.54 0.37
N VAL A 69 3.78 12.41 1.04
CA VAL A 69 3.18 11.12 0.62
C VAL A 69 1.65 11.19 0.61
N ARG A 70 1.04 11.74 1.67
CA ARG A 70 -0.42 11.93 1.75
C ARG A 70 -0.99 12.88 0.69
N HIS A 71 -0.15 13.70 0.06
CA HIS A 71 -0.60 14.55 -1.04
C HIS A 71 -0.64 13.78 -2.36
N ALA A 72 0.20 12.76 -2.51
CA ALA A 72 0.28 11.92 -3.69
C ALA A 72 -0.73 10.77 -3.68
N VAL A 73 -1.01 10.18 -2.51
CA VAL A 73 -1.91 9.03 -2.35
C VAL A 73 -2.65 9.08 -1.01
N ASP A 74 -3.87 8.55 -0.94
CA ASP A 74 -4.59 8.46 0.34
C ASP A 74 -4.02 7.35 1.22
N VAL A 75 -3.23 7.74 2.22
CA VAL A 75 -2.59 6.82 3.15
C VAL A 75 -3.50 6.49 4.33
N LYS A 76 -3.89 5.21 4.42
CA LYS A 76 -4.66 4.67 5.56
C LYS A 76 -3.77 3.86 6.50
N GLY A 77 -3.98 4.04 7.80
CA GLY A 77 -3.36 3.18 8.80
C GLY A 77 -3.98 1.79 8.79
N THR A 78 -3.16 0.76 9.03
CA THR A 78 -3.66 -0.62 9.12
C THR A 78 -4.76 -0.78 10.18
N SER A 79 -4.56 -0.19 11.36
CA SER A 79 -5.54 -0.26 12.46
C SER A 79 -6.87 0.43 12.13
N ASP A 80 -6.82 1.56 11.43
CA ASP A 80 -8.01 2.31 11.04
C ASP A 80 -8.80 1.52 9.98
N THR A 81 -8.08 0.95 9.01
CA THR A 81 -8.68 0.11 7.96
C THR A 81 -9.36 -1.13 8.55
N LEU A 82 -8.72 -1.79 9.52
CA LEU A 82 -9.29 -2.96 10.19
C LEU A 82 -10.50 -2.61 11.07
N ALA A 83 -10.59 -1.41 11.61
CA ALA A 83 -11.74 -0.96 12.41
C ALA A 83 -12.98 -0.64 11.54
N GLU A 84 -12.79 -0.40 10.25
CA GLU A 84 -13.84 -0.11 9.26
C GLU A 84 -14.40 -1.38 8.57
N LEU A 85 -13.78 -2.55 8.79
CA LEU A 85 -14.19 -3.87 8.27
C LEU A 85 -15.15 -4.59 9.22
#